data_AF-A0AAV1PV13-F1
#
_entry.id   AF-A0AAV1PV13-F1
#
_cell.length_a   1.000
_cell.length_b   1.000
_cell.length_c   1.000
_cell.angle_alpha   90.00
_cell.angle_beta   90.00
_cell.angle_gamma   90.00
#
_symmetry.space_group_name_H-M   'P 1'
#
loop_
_entity.id
_entity.type
_entity.pdbx_description
1 polymer ?
#
loop_
_entity_poly.entity_id
_entity_poly.type
_entity_poly.pdbx_seq_one_letter_code
_entity_poly.pdbx_strand_id
1 'polypeptide(L)'
;MGTTGLQFTLWLIYLTLLVSSLTQTGNSSHIGRVCTTWGHYHWKTFDGEFFQLASTCNHVVASQCKGSYENFNIQMRRKIVNDIPTISKIIIMLEGSVAELSSSAVIFNGKT
;
A
#
# COMPACT_ATOMS: atom_id res chain seq x y z
N MET A 1 15.62 -60.32 11.27
CA MET A 1 14.55 -59.68 10.46
C MET A 1 13.75 -58.81 11.43
N GLY A 2 13.80 -57.48 11.55
CA GLY A 2 14.44 -56.38 10.84
C GLY A 2 13.78 -55.09 11.39
N THR A 3 13.75 -54.91 12.72
CA THR A 3 13.05 -53.80 13.41
C THR A 3 13.79 -52.46 13.32
N THR A 4 15.04 -52.49 12.88
CA THR A 4 15.89 -51.30 12.65
C THR A 4 15.35 -50.39 11.56
N GLY A 5 14.64 -50.94 10.57
CA GLY A 5 14.00 -50.15 9.50
C GLY A 5 12.83 -49.30 9.99
N LEU A 6 12.04 -49.81 10.94
CA LEU A 6 10.85 -49.12 11.46
C LEU A 6 11.21 -47.94 12.37
N GLN A 7 12.33 -48.05 13.09
CA GLN A 7 12.81 -46.99 13.99
C GLN A 7 13.41 -45.82 13.19
N PHE A 8 14.10 -46.13 12.08
CA PHE A 8 14.59 -45.13 11.13
C PHE A 8 13.46 -44.37 10.43
N THR A 9 12.38 -45.05 10.03
CA THR A 9 11.23 -44.38 9.38
C THR A 9 10.47 -43.47 10.35
N LEU A 10 10.28 -43.89 11.61
CA LEU A 10 9.67 -43.04 12.65
C LEU A 10 10.50 -41.79 12.94
N TRP A 11 11.83 -41.93 12.95
CA TRP A 11 12.73 -40.79 13.15
C TRP A 11 12.70 -39.80 11.97
N LEU A 12 12.67 -40.30 10.74
CA LEU A 12 12.51 -39.47 9.54
C LEU A 12 11.16 -38.73 9.53
N ILE A 13 10.06 -39.40 9.91
CA ILE A 13 8.73 -38.76 9.99
C ILE A 13 8.74 -37.66 11.06
N TYR A 14 9.32 -37.93 12.24
CA TYR A 14 9.46 -36.94 13.31
C TYR A 14 10.28 -35.72 12.87
N LEU A 15 11.38 -35.95 12.14
CA LEU A 15 12.20 -34.90 11.55
C LEU A 15 11.40 -34.07 10.53
N THR A 16 10.62 -34.70 9.65
CA THR A 16 9.77 -33.98 8.68
C THR A 16 8.66 -33.15 9.33
N LEU A 17 8.06 -33.64 10.43
CA LEU A 17 7.05 -32.92 11.22
C LEU A 17 7.65 -31.72 11.96
N LEU A 18 8.88 -31.84 12.49
CA LEU A 18 9.62 -30.72 13.09
C LEU A 18 9.91 -29.62 12.07
N VAL A 19 10.33 -29.96 10.86
CA VAL A 19 10.66 -28.97 9.81
C VAL A 19 9.40 -28.24 9.30
N SER A 20 8.26 -28.92 9.22
CA SER A 20 6.99 -28.31 8.79
C SER A 20 6.33 -27.43 9.87
N SER A 21 6.77 -27.53 11.12
CA SER A 21 6.36 -26.63 12.21
C SER A 21 7.10 -25.28 12.22
N LEU A 22 8.15 -25.12 11.40
CA LEU A 22 8.99 -23.90 11.36
C LEU A 22 8.63 -22.86 10.28
N THR A 23 7.47 -22.97 9.61
CA THR A 23 7.01 -21.92 8.68
C THR A 23 5.76 -21.22 9.20
N GLN A 24 5.88 -20.48 10.30
CA GLN A 24 4.81 -19.57 10.70
C GLN A 24 5.36 -18.30 11.35
N THR A 25 5.82 -17.36 10.53
CA THR A 25 5.80 -15.93 10.86
C THR A 25 5.73 -15.10 9.57
N GLY A 26 4.59 -15.15 8.88
CA GLY A 26 4.27 -14.10 7.92
C GLY A 26 3.77 -12.88 8.68
N ASN A 27 4.65 -12.15 9.38
CA ASN A 27 4.37 -10.76 9.72
C ASN A 27 4.12 -10.08 8.37
N SER A 28 2.85 -9.91 7.99
CA SER A 28 2.47 -9.46 6.65
C SER A 28 2.87 -8.01 6.51
N SER A 29 4.14 -7.82 6.18
CA SER A 29 4.72 -6.54 5.88
C SER A 29 3.95 -5.93 4.72
N HIS A 30 3.16 -4.90 5.02
CA HIS A 30 2.44 -4.12 4.00
C HIS A 30 3.38 -3.26 3.14
N ILE A 31 4.71 -3.41 3.30
CA ILE A 31 5.73 -2.60 2.64
C ILE A 31 5.51 -2.55 1.12
N GLY A 32 5.07 -3.65 0.49
CA GLY A 32 4.81 -3.76 -0.95
C GLY A 32 3.33 -3.77 -1.37
N ARG A 33 2.42 -3.14 -0.61
CA ARG A 33 0.97 -3.09 -0.98
C ARG A 33 0.30 -1.74 -0.77
N VAL A 34 0.98 -0.80 -0.11
CA VAL A 34 0.39 0.49 0.30
C VAL A 34 1.28 1.61 -0.20
N CYS A 35 0.75 2.43 -1.10
CA CYS A 35 1.35 3.71 -1.48
C CYS A 35 1.13 4.73 -0.36
N THR A 36 2.19 5.41 0.07
CA THR A 36 2.11 6.39 1.17
C THR A 36 2.90 7.64 0.85
N THR A 37 2.47 8.78 1.38
CA THR A 37 3.22 10.04 1.32
C THR A 37 3.13 10.76 2.66
N TRP A 38 4.24 11.38 3.10
CA TRP A 38 4.33 12.00 4.42
C TRP A 38 5.37 13.12 4.43
N GLY A 39 5.29 13.98 5.44
CA GLY A 39 6.29 15.01 5.73
C GLY A 39 6.71 15.87 4.53
N HIS A 40 8.00 16.18 4.47
CA HIS A 40 8.62 17.02 3.44
C HIS A 40 8.85 16.24 2.14
N TYR A 41 7.76 16.04 1.39
CA TYR A 41 7.79 15.49 0.04
C TYR A 41 8.24 14.02 -0.08
N HIS A 42 8.15 13.24 1.00
CA HIS A 42 8.47 11.81 0.95
C HIS A 42 7.34 11.00 0.34
N TRP A 43 7.70 10.02 -0.47
CA TRP A 43 6.79 9.07 -1.09
C TRP A 43 7.32 7.66 -0.93
N LYS A 44 6.39 6.71 -0.85
CA LYS A 44 6.64 5.28 -0.99
C LYS A 44 5.65 4.73 -2.02
N THR A 45 6.15 4.08 -3.06
CA THR A 45 5.32 3.43 -4.09
C THR A 45 4.62 2.19 -3.54
N PHE A 46 3.70 1.61 -4.32
CA PHE A 46 3.08 0.33 -3.99
C PHE A 46 4.12 -0.79 -3.89
N ASP A 47 5.17 -0.76 -4.70
CA ASP A 47 6.24 -1.77 -4.70
C ASP A 47 7.29 -1.55 -3.60
N GLY A 48 7.11 -0.51 -2.77
CA GLY A 48 7.98 -0.22 -1.63
C GLY A 48 9.18 0.67 -1.94
N GLU A 49 9.24 1.31 -3.11
CA GLU A 49 10.32 2.24 -3.47
C GLU A 49 10.13 3.60 -2.80
N PHE A 50 11.20 4.14 -2.23
CA PHE A 50 11.21 5.43 -1.53
C PHE A 50 11.82 6.52 -2.41
N PHE A 51 11.15 7.66 -2.52
CA PHE A 51 11.68 8.83 -3.22
C PHE A 51 11.16 10.15 -2.64
N GLN A 52 11.77 11.25 -3.06
CA GLN A 52 11.30 12.60 -2.76
C GLN A 52 10.89 13.32 -4.04
N LEU A 53 9.76 14.03 -3.99
CA LEU A 53 9.28 14.85 -5.11
C LEU A 53 8.79 16.20 -4.60
N ALA A 54 9.70 17.18 -4.61
CA ALA A 54 9.44 18.55 -4.20
C ALA A 54 8.60 19.28 -5.26
N SER A 55 7.28 19.21 -5.13
CA SER A 55 6.37 19.84 -6.07
C SER A 55 5.05 20.27 -5.42
N THR A 56 4.53 21.41 -5.86
CA THR A 56 3.22 21.97 -5.48
C THR A 56 2.17 21.83 -6.59
N CYS A 57 2.55 21.16 -7.69
CA CYS A 57 1.64 20.80 -8.76
C CYS A 57 0.59 19.79 -8.28
N ASN A 58 -0.46 19.62 -9.08
CA ASN A 58 -1.40 18.53 -8.90
C ASN A 58 -0.82 17.24 -9.51
N HIS A 59 -0.76 16.18 -8.72
CA HIS A 59 -0.19 14.90 -9.14
C HIS A 59 -1.24 13.80 -9.11
N VAL A 60 -1.20 12.92 -10.10
CA VAL A 60 -1.94 11.64 -10.05
C VAL A 60 -1.15 10.69 -9.15
N VAL A 61 -1.72 10.33 -8.02
CA VAL A 61 -1.11 9.43 -7.03
C VAL A 61 -1.33 7.97 -7.43
N ALA A 62 -2.54 7.65 -7.86
CA ALA A 62 -2.90 6.33 -8.34
C ALA A 62 -4.09 6.45 -9.29
N SER A 63 -4.06 5.70 -10.38
CA SER A 63 -5.15 5.62 -11.34
C SER A 63 -5.20 4.24 -11.95
N GLN A 64 -6.39 3.78 -12.33
CA GLN A 64 -6.49 2.61 -13.19
C GLN A 64 -6.14 2.99 -14.63
N CYS A 65 -5.04 2.45 -15.12
CA CYS A 65 -4.63 2.59 -16.51
C CYS A 65 -5.14 1.41 -17.36
N LYS A 66 -5.31 1.62 -18.67
CA LYS A 66 -5.61 0.57 -19.67
C LYS A 66 -6.97 -0.14 -19.51
N GLY A 67 -7.93 0.46 -18.81
CA GLY A 67 -9.34 0.05 -18.85
C GLY A 67 -10.08 0.70 -20.03
N SER A 68 -11.21 0.12 -20.45
CA SER A 68 -12.15 0.81 -21.35
C SER A 68 -12.86 2.00 -20.68
N TYR A 69 -12.77 2.09 -19.36
CA TYR A 69 -13.24 3.17 -18.51
C TYR A 69 -12.27 3.38 -17.33
N GLU A 70 -12.16 4.61 -16.83
CA GLU A 70 -11.42 4.91 -15.60
C GLU A 70 -12.30 4.56 -14.39
N ASN A 71 -12.04 3.43 -13.71
CA ASN A 71 -12.76 3.11 -12.46
C ASN A 71 -12.37 4.07 -11.34
N PHE A 72 -11.07 4.38 -11.20
CA PHE A 72 -10.59 5.31 -10.19
C PHE A 72 -9.42 6.17 -10.65
N ASN A 73 -9.39 7.39 -10.12
CA ASN A 73 -8.31 8.36 -10.31
C ASN A 73 -8.16 9.19 -9.03
N ILE A 74 -6.99 9.11 -8.40
CA ILE A 74 -6.67 9.77 -7.14
C ILE A 74 -5.62 10.83 -7.44
N GLN A 75 -5.95 12.07 -7.12
CA GLN A 75 -5.07 13.22 -7.33
C GLN A 75 -4.80 13.93 -6.01
N MET A 76 -3.60 14.49 -5.89
CA MET A 76 -3.14 15.14 -4.67
C MET A 76 -2.35 16.39 -5.01
N ARG A 77 -2.59 17.46 -4.24
CA ARG A 77 -1.89 18.72 -4.37
C ARG A 77 -1.38 19.23 -3.03
N ARG A 78 -0.10 19.61 -3.00
CA ARG A 78 0.54 20.33 -1.89
C ARG A 78 0.52 21.85 -2.09
N LYS A 79 0.50 22.57 -0.98
CA LYS A 79 0.83 24.01 -0.89
C LYS A 79 1.87 24.22 0.20
N ILE A 80 2.65 25.28 0.07
CA ILE A 80 3.58 25.72 1.11
C ILE A 80 2.81 26.64 2.05
N VAL A 81 2.75 26.30 3.34
CA VAL A 81 2.13 27.12 4.39
C VAL A 81 3.19 27.30 5.47
N ASN A 82 3.61 28.55 5.72
CA ASN A 82 4.70 28.88 6.64
C ASN A 82 5.96 28.03 6.39
N ASP A 83 6.41 27.97 5.13
CA ASP A 83 7.55 27.17 4.66
C ASP A 83 7.43 25.64 4.82
N ILE A 84 6.25 25.14 5.23
CA ILE A 84 5.99 23.71 5.39
C ILE A 84 5.11 23.20 4.23
N PRO A 85 5.55 22.16 3.48
CA PRO A 85 4.75 21.55 2.43
C PRO A 85 3.58 20.76 3.05
N THR A 86 2.37 21.28 2.86
CA THR A 86 1.14 20.74 3.44
C THR A 86 0.22 20.20 2.35
N ILE A 87 -0.40 19.06 2.59
CA ILE A 87 -1.42 18.50 1.69
C ILE A 87 -2.64 19.42 1.73
N SER A 88 -2.92 20.07 0.60
CA SER A 88 -3.97 21.10 0.52
C SER A 88 -5.28 20.57 -0.06
N LYS A 89 -5.19 19.59 -0.96
CA LYS A 89 -6.35 19.01 -1.64
C LYS A 89 -6.05 17.57 -2.03
N ILE A 90 -7.03 16.69 -1.82
CA ILE A 90 -7.07 15.34 -2.39
C ILE A 90 -8.38 15.22 -3.17
N ILE A 91 -8.32 14.75 -4.41
CA ILE A 91 -9.50 14.48 -5.23
C ILE A 91 -9.52 12.98 -5.51
N ILE A 92 -10.62 12.33 -5.17
CA ILE A 92 -10.84 10.92 -5.38
C ILE A 92 -12.02 10.79 -6.33
N MET A 93 -11.77 10.28 -7.52
CA MET A 93 -12.79 9.94 -8.51
C MET A 93 -13.01 8.43 -8.49
N LEU A 94 -14.24 7.98 -8.28
CA LEU A 94 -14.65 6.58 -8.23
C LEU A 94 -15.92 6.38 -9.05
N GLU A 95 -15.82 5.74 -10.21
CA GLU A 95 -16.96 5.30 -11.04
C GLU A 95 -18.07 6.37 -11.19
N GLY A 96 -17.65 7.62 -11.45
CA GLY A 96 -18.56 8.77 -11.63
C GLY A 96 -18.88 9.57 -10.37
N SER A 97 -18.47 9.12 -9.19
CA SER A 97 -18.50 9.89 -7.94
C SER A 97 -17.19 10.63 -7.72
N VAL A 98 -17.27 11.82 -7.13
CA VAL A 98 -16.12 12.67 -6.81
C VAL A 98 -16.16 13.04 -5.33
N ALA A 99 -15.10 12.71 -4.61
CA ALA A 99 -14.85 13.17 -3.25
C ALA A 99 -13.64 14.11 -3.23
N GLU A 100 -13.85 15.34 -2.76
CA GLU A 100 -12.79 16.32 -2.58
C GLU A 100 -12.53 16.52 -1.09
N LEU A 101 -11.31 16.22 -0.67
CA LEU A 101 -10.87 16.41 0.70
C LEU A 101 -9.97 17.64 0.77
N SER A 102 -10.24 18.48 1.77
CA SER A 102 -9.46 19.65 2.15
C SER A 102 -9.16 19.61 3.64
N SER A 103 -8.39 20.58 4.15
CA SER A 103 -8.11 20.68 5.58
C SER A 103 -9.35 20.91 6.45
N SER A 104 -10.45 21.42 5.88
CA SER A 104 -11.64 21.84 6.63
C SER A 104 -12.90 21.07 6.30
N ALA A 105 -12.95 20.41 5.13
CA ALA A 105 -14.18 19.80 4.64
C ALA A 105 -13.89 18.62 3.71
N VAL A 106 -14.86 17.72 3.65
CA VAL A 106 -14.98 16.70 2.61
C VAL A 106 -16.23 17.03 1.80
N ILE A 107 -16.10 17.14 0.49
CA ILE A 107 -17.19 17.45 -0.43
C ILE A 107 -17.42 16.23 -1.31
N PHE A 108 -18.60 15.66 -1.25
CA PHE A 108 -19.04 14.54 -2.09
C PHE A 108 -20.00 15.04 -3.17
N ASN A 109 -19.64 14.87 -4.44
CA ASN A 109 -20.47 15.27 -5.58
C ASN A 109 -20.96 16.74 -5.48
N GLY A 110 -20.09 17.63 -5.02
CA GLY A 110 -20.39 19.06 -4.83
C GLY A 110 -21.23 19.40 -3.58
N LYS A 111 -21.55 18.41 -2.73
CA LYS A 111 -22.29 18.60 -1.47
C LYS A 111 -21.39 18.28 -0.28
N THR A 112 -21.52 19.08 0.77
CA THR A 112 -20.82 18.87 2.05
C THR A 112 -21.67 17.97 2.96
#